data_AF-A0A968A6B9-F1
#
_entry.id   AF-A0A968A6B9-F1
#
_cell.length_a   1.000
_cell.length_b   1.000
_cell.length_c   1.000
_cell.angle_alpha   90.00
_cell.angle_beta   90.00
_cell.angle_gamma   90.00
#
_symmetry.space_group_name_H-M   'P 1'
#
loop_
_entity.id
_entity.type
_entity.pdbx_description
1 polymer ?
#
loop_
_entity_poly.entity_id
_entity_poly.type
_entity_poly.pdbx_seq_one_letter_code
_entity_poly.pdbx_strand_id
1 'polypeptide(L)' 'VRRDFISNISHELRTPLASLKALTETLQTGAMEDPPAAHRFLERMETEVDAMTLMVSELLELSRIESGRVPLR' A
#
# COMPACT_ATOMS: atom_id res chain seq x y z
N VAL A 1 12.81 2.79 18.11
CA VAL A 1 12.78 1.69 17.11
C VAL A 1 11.35 1.37 16.69
N ARG A 2 10.53 0.61 17.43
CA ARG A 2 9.11 0.33 17.07
C ARG A 2 8.33 1.58 16.64
N ARG A 3 8.37 2.61 17.49
CA ARG A 3 7.58 3.83 17.30
C ARG A 3 8.02 4.62 16.07
N ASP A 4 9.32 4.68 15.81
CA ASP A 4 9.89 5.36 14.65
C ASP A 4 9.55 4.59 13.36
N PHE A 5 9.60 3.26 13.40
CA PHE A 5 9.19 2.40 12.29
C PHE A 5 7.69 2.57 11.95
N ILE A 6 6.82 2.55 12.97
CA ILE A 6 5.38 2.79 12.78
C ILE A 6 5.15 4.18 12.17
N SER A 7 5.88 5.19 12.63
CA SER A 7 5.79 6.54 12.07
C SER A 7 6.17 6.55 10.59
N ASN A 8 7.28 5.91 10.22
CA ASN A 8 7.75 5.84 8.84
C ASN A 8 6.75 5.11 7.94
N ILE A 9 6.28 3.91 8.32
CA ILE A 9 5.24 3.18 7.57
C ILE A 9 3.96 4.02 7.43
N SER A 10 3.56 4.74 8.49
CA SER A 10 2.39 5.62 8.43
C SER A 10 2.56 6.79 7.46
N HIS A 11 3.79 7.27 7.25
CA HIS A 11 4.09 8.28 6.24
C HIS A 11 4.12 7.68 4.84
N GLU A 12 4.78 6.54 4.68
CA GLU A 12 4.91 5.85 3.39
C GLU A 12 3.57 5.38 2.86
N LEU A 13 2.65 4.91 3.72
CA LEU A 13 1.28 4.53 3.36
C LEU A 13 0.43 5.68 2.82
N ARG A 14 0.73 6.94 3.16
CA ARG A 14 -0.06 8.08 2.65
C ARG A 14 0.08 8.23 1.13
N THR A 15 1.25 7.91 0.60
CA THR A 15 1.56 8.04 -0.83
C THR A 15 0.72 7.10 -1.70
N PRO A 16 0.72 5.76 -1.51
CA PRO A 16 -0.13 4.87 -2.29
C PRO A 16 -1.62 5.11 -2.04
N LEU A 17 -2.02 5.51 -0.82
CA LEU A 17 -3.41 5.89 -0.56
C LEU A 17 -3.86 7.11 -1.39
N ALA A 18 -3.02 8.15 -1.47
CA ALA A 18 -3.29 9.32 -2.29
C ALA A 18 -3.31 8.97 -3.79
N SER A 19 -2.36 8.13 -4.24
CA SER A 19 -2.31 7.61 -5.62
C SER A 19 -3.60 6.85 -5.96
N LEU A 20 -4.02 5.91 -5.11
CA LEU A 20 -5.21 5.09 -5.33
C LEU A 20 -6.49 5.92 -5.33
N LYS A 21 -6.57 6.97 -4.50
CA LYS A 21 -7.67 7.94 -4.51
C LYS A 21 -7.74 8.69 -5.85
N ALA A 22 -6.61 9.21 -6.35
CA ALA A 22 -6.56 9.92 -7.63
C ALA A 22 -6.90 9.01 -8.82
N LEU A 23 -6.43 7.76 -8.81
CA LEU A 23 -6.75 6.75 -9.82
C LEU A 23 -8.26 6.44 -9.84
N THR A 24 -8.85 6.27 -8.65
CA THR A 24 -10.30 6.04 -8.50
C THR A 24 -11.11 7.23 -9.03
N GLU A 25 -10.71 8.46 -8.71
CA GLU A 25 -11.37 9.67 -9.21
C GLU A 25 -11.27 9.80 -10.74
N THR A 26 -10.11 9.45 -11.30
CA THR A 26 -9.89 9.47 -12.76
C THR A 26 -10.80 8.48 -13.47
N LEU A 27 -10.93 7.26 -12.94
CA LEU A 27 -11.89 6.27 -13.43
C LEU A 27 -13.33 6.80 -13.37
N GLN A 28 -13.73 7.34 -12.22
CA GLN A 28 -15.08 7.88 -12.00
C GLN A 28 -15.43 9.07 -12.91
N THR A 29 -14.44 9.88 -13.31
CA THR A 29 -14.67 11.12 -14.08
C THR A 29 -14.73 10.87 -15.60
N GLY A 30 -14.56 9.63 -16.05
CA GLY A 30 -14.78 9.27 -17.46
C GLY A 30 -13.80 8.27 -18.03
N ALA A 31 -12.70 7.93 -17.34
CA ALA A 31 -11.77 6.93 -17.88
C ALA A 31 -12.37 5.52 -17.98
N MET A 32 -13.51 5.25 -17.32
CA MET A 32 -14.29 4.02 -17.54
C MET A 32 -14.87 3.90 -18.95
N GLU A 33 -15.00 5.00 -19.69
CA GLU A 33 -15.53 5.01 -21.07
C GLU A 33 -14.46 4.66 -22.12
N ASP A 34 -13.18 4.59 -21.72
CA ASP A 34 -12.05 4.13 -22.51
C ASP A 34 -11.51 2.82 -21.91
N PRO A 35 -11.95 1.63 -22.39
CA PRO A 35 -11.57 0.36 -21.78
C PRO A 35 -10.05 0.11 -21.71
N PRO A 36 -9.25 0.44 -22.75
CA PRO A 36 -7.79 0.42 -22.64
C PRO A 36 -7.24 1.30 -21.51
N ALA A 37 -7.76 2.52 -21.32
CA ALA A 37 -7.32 3.38 -20.22
C ALA A 37 -7.76 2.85 -18.86
N ALA A 38 -9.01 2.39 -18.75
CA ALA A 38 -9.54 1.79 -17.54
C ALA A 38 -8.68 0.61 -17.07
N HIS A 39 -8.26 -0.27 -17.98
CA HIS A 39 -7.39 -1.39 -17.66
C HIS A 39 -6.04 -0.94 -17.08
N ARG A 40 -5.38 0.05 -17.70
CA ARG A 40 -4.13 0.61 -17.18
C ARG A 40 -4.27 1.23 -15.79
N PHE A 41 -5.39 1.90 -15.52
CA PHE A 41 -5.65 2.45 -14.19
C PHE A 41 -5.88 1.34 -13.15
N LEU A 42 -6.57 0.26 -13.51
CA LEU A 42 -6.77 -0.89 -12.63
C LEU A 42 -5.43 -1.59 -12.31
N GLU A 43 -4.56 -1.81 -13.30
CA GLU A 43 -3.20 -2.35 -13.08
C GLU A 43 -2.38 -1.45 -12.15
N ARG A 44 -2.50 -0.13 -12.32
CA ARG A 44 -1.84 0.84 -11.43
C ARG A 44 -2.37 0.74 -10.01
N MET A 45 -3.69 0.65 -9.83
CA MET A 45 -4.32 0.49 -8.51
C MET A 45 -3.86 -0.81 -7.83
N GLU A 46 -3.76 -1.92 -8.56
CA GLU A 46 -3.22 -3.19 -8.06
C GLU A 46 -1.80 -3.01 -7.52
N THR A 47 -0.94 -2.32 -8.27
CA THR A 47 0.44 -2.02 -7.84
C THR A 47 0.48 -1.24 -6.52
N GLU A 48 -0.39 -0.25 -6.33
CA GLU A 48 -0.46 0.53 -5.09
C GLU A 48 -0.98 -0.32 -3.90
N VAL A 49 -1.94 -1.22 -4.15
CA VAL A 49 -2.45 -2.16 -3.14
C VAL A 49 -1.37 -3.15 -2.71
N ASP A 50 -0.58 -3.66 -3.65
CA ASP A 50 0.54 -4.56 -3.36
C ASP A 50 1.62 -3.87 -2.52
N ALA A 51 1.96 -2.61 -2.86
CA ALA A 51 2.89 -1.81 -2.06
C ALA A 51 2.38 -1.61 -0.61
N MET A 52 1.10 -1.29 -0.44
CA MET A 52 0.48 -1.18 0.89
C MET A 52 0.51 -2.52 1.65
N THR A 53 0.27 -3.63 0.94
CA THR A 53 0.27 -4.97 1.53
C THR A 53 1.66 -5.38 2.02
N LEU A 54 2.71 -5.01 1.28
CA LEU A 54 4.09 -5.19 1.72
C LEU A 54 4.40 -4.42 3.00
N MET A 55 4.07 -3.12 3.05
CA MET A 55 4.26 -2.29 4.25
C MET A 55 3.54 -2.84 5.49
N VAL A 56 2.31 -3.34 5.33
CA VAL A 56 1.57 -3.98 6.42
C VAL A 56 2.25 -5.28 6.86
N SER A 57 2.76 -6.06 5.91
CA SER A 57 3.49 -7.31 6.19
C SER A 57 4.75 -7.05 7.01
N GLU A 58 5.52 -6.02 6.67
CA GLU A 58 6.73 -5.60 7.40
C GLU A 58 6.39 -5.17 8.84
N LEU A 59 5.29 -4.44 9.02
CA LEU A 59 4.80 -4.06 10.36
C LEU A 59 4.43 -5.28 11.21
N LEU A 60 3.75 -6.26 10.61
CA LEU A 60 3.40 -7.51 11.28
C LEU A 60 4.64 -8.33 11.63
N GLU A 61 5.66 -8.34 10.76
CA GLU A 61 6.92 -9.03 11.00
C GLU A 61 7.69 -8.40 12.16
N LEU A 62 7.83 -7.08 12.17
CA LEU A 62 8.46 -6.37 13.28
C LEU A 62 7.74 -6.65 14.61
N SER A 63 6.40 -6.62 14.61
CA SER A 63 5.59 -6.96 15.78
C SER A 63 5.87 -8.38 16.29
N ARG A 64 6.05 -9.36 15.39
CA ARG A 64 6.42 -10.75 15.78
C ARG A 64 7.82 -10.81 16.39
N ILE A 65 8.80 -10.14 15.80
CA ILE A 65 10.18 -10.08 16.30
C ILE A 65 10.20 -9.47 17.72
N GLU A 66 9.56 -8.32 17.92
CA GLU A 66 9.52 -7.63 19.21
C GLU A 66 8.74 -8.40 20.28
N SER A 67 7.78 -9.25 19.89
CA SER A 67 7.04 -10.11 20.81
C SER A 67 7.84 -11.33 21.32
N GLY A 68 9.11 -11.49 20.90
CA GLY A 68 9.96 -12.62 21.31
C GLY A 68 9.54 -13.97 20.69
N ARG A 69 8.73 -13.95 19.63
CA ARG A 69 8.19 -15.16 18.96
C ARG A 69 9.05 -15.69 17.81
N VAL A 70 10.27 -15.18 17.64
CA VAL A 70 11.23 -15.70 16.65
C VAL A 70 12.38 -16.36 17.40
N PRO A 71 12.50 -17.70 17.40
CA PRO A 71 13.72 -18.34 17.83
C PRO A 71 14.81 -17.96 16.82
N LEU A 72 15.85 -17.26 17.28
CA LEU A 72 17.11 -17.13 16.54
C LEU A 72 17.60 -18.56 16.24
N ARG A 73 17.64 -18.92 14.97
CA ARG A 73 18.38 -20.09 14.47
C ARG A 73 19.60 -19.61 13.72
#